data_AF-A0AAN9EBD6-F1
#
_entry.id   AF-A0AAN9EBD6-F1
#
_cell.length_a   1.000
_cell.length_b   1.000
_cell.length_c   1.000
_cell.angle_alpha   90.00
_cell.angle_beta   90.00
_cell.angle_gamma   90.00
#
_symmetry.space_group_name_H-M   'P 1'
#
loop_
_entity.id
_entity.type
_entity.pdbx_description
1 polymer ?
#
loop_
_entity_poly.entity_id
_entity_poly.type
_entity_poly.pdbx_seq_one_letter_code
_entity_poly.pdbx_strand_id
1 'polypeptide(L)' 'MPFPLFFAAIKGKIPSKDMELIIMHYQEYKAKKMTREDFVLRLRLIVGDTLIRDTVTRLQCKIPTKPSCELKDSNVKMEG' A
#
# COMPACT_ATOMS: atom_id res chain seq x y z
N MET A 1 2.46 8.07 6.55
CA MET A 1 3.36 7.21 5.74
C MET A 1 3.57 7.83 4.37
N PRO A 2 4.80 7.84 3.84
CA PRO A 2 5.09 8.35 2.49
C PRO A 2 4.62 7.38 1.38
N PHE A 3 4.09 7.90 0.27
CA PHE A 3 3.59 7.10 -0.86
C PHE A 3 4.63 6.14 -1.48
N PRO A 4 5.90 6.52 -1.71
CA PRO A 4 6.89 5.59 -2.25
C PRO A 4 7.08 4.32 -1.39
N LEU A 5 7.01 4.45 -0.06
CA LEU A 5 7.08 3.31 0.85
C LEU A 5 5.85 2.40 0.72
N PHE A 6 4.67 3.00 0.57
CA PHE A 6 3.45 2.25 0.31
C PHE A 6 3.54 1.46 -1.00
N PHE A 7 4.00 2.09 -2.09
CA PHE A 7 4.18 1.45 -3.39
C PHE A 7 5.14 0.25 -3.30
N ALA A 8 6.27 0.41 -2.62
CA ALA A 8 7.21 -0.69 -2.41
C ALA A 8 6.55 -1.89 -1.71
N ALA A 9 5.64 -1.64 -0.76
CA ALA A 9 4.95 -2.69 -0.01
C ALA A 9 3.82 -3.39 -0.78
N ILE A 10 3.25 -2.76 -1.83
CA ILE A 10 2.21 -3.35 -2.67
C ILE A 10 2.72 -3.88 -4.01
N LYS A 11 3.96 -3.55 -4.42
CA LYS A 11 4.55 -3.93 -5.72
C LYS A 11 4.46 -5.43 -6.04
N GLY A 12 4.51 -6.30 -5.02
CA GLY A 12 4.40 -7.76 -5.18
C GLY A 12 3.00 -8.34 -4.91
N LYS A 13 2.00 -7.48 -4.70
CA LYS A 13 0.63 -7.88 -4.33
C LYS A 13 -0.41 -7.49 -5.38
N ILE A 14 -0.01 -6.74 -6.41
CA ILE A 14 -0.85 -6.35 -7.53
C ILE A 14 -0.17 -6.69 -8.85
N PRO A 15 -0.92 -6.87 -9.95
CA PRO A 15 -0.36 -6.99 -11.29
C PRO A 15 0.53 -5.80 -11.67
N SER A 16 1.58 -6.06 -12.47
CA SER A 16 2.50 -5.00 -12.94
C SER A 16 1.79 -3.86 -13.68
N LYS A 17 0.74 -4.19 -14.44
CA LYS A 17 -0.08 -3.21 -15.17
C LYS A 17 -0.76 -2.21 -14.23
N ASP A 18 -1.27 -2.69 -13.11
CA ASP A 18 -1.92 -1.85 -12.10
C ASP A 18 -0.89 -1.00 -11.36
N MET A 19 0.30 -1.54 -11.11
CA MET A 19 1.41 -0.79 -10.54
C MET A 19 1.88 0.35 -11.46
N GLU A 20 1.96 0.11 -12.77
CA GLU A 20 2.29 1.16 -13.76
C GLU A 20 1.25 2.29 -13.76
N LEU A 21 -0.05 1.95 -13.70
CA LEU A 21 -1.13 2.94 -13.60
C LEU A 21 -1.00 3.80 -12.35
N ILE A 22 -0.68 3.19 -11.20
CA ILE A 22 -0.46 3.92 -9.94
C ILE A 22 0.73 4.87 -10.06
N ILE A 23 1.84 4.42 -10.67
CA ILE A 23 3.04 5.24 -10.85
C ILE A 23 2.73 6.42 -11.78
N MET A 24 2.01 6.19 -12.87
CA MET A 24 1.56 7.24 -13.80
C MET A 24 0.70 8.29 -13.07
N HIS A 25 -0.31 7.86 -12.34
CA HIS A 25 -1.15 8.74 -11.53
C HIS A 25 -0.37 9.49 -10.44
N TYR A 26 0.65 8.87 -9.86
CA TYR A 26 1.52 9.53 -8.89
C TYR A 26 2.41 10.61 -9.54
N GLN A 27 2.86 10.41 -10.78
CA GLN A 27 3.56 11.43 -11.57
C GLN A 27 2.65 12.62 -11.88
N GLU A 28 1.39 12.38 -12.24
CA GLU A 28 0.39 13.43 -12.46
C GLU A 28 0.10 14.24 -11.19
N TYR A 29 -0.04 13.56 -10.05
CA TYR A 29 -0.16 14.21 -8.74
C TYR A 29 1.07 15.07 -8.42
N LYS A 30 2.29 14.56 -8.64
CA LYS A 30 3.54 15.32 -8.46
C LYS A 30 3.64 16.53 -9.38
N ALA A 31 3.11 16.41 -10.60
CA ALA A 31 3.01 17.50 -11.56
C ALA A 31 1.87 18.49 -11.26
N LYS A 32 1.18 18.34 -10.11
CA LYS A 32 0.02 19.16 -9.70
C LYS A 32 -1.15 19.12 -10.69
N LYS A 33 -1.22 18.09 -11.54
CA LYS A 33 -2.33 17.86 -12.49
C LYS A 33 -3.51 17.13 -11.86
N MET A 34 -3.30 16.56 -10.67
CA MET A 34 -4.30 15.82 -9.92
C MET A 34 -4.20 16.18 -8.44
N THR A 35 -5.36 16.27 -7.76
CA THR A 35 -5.42 16.53 -6.33
C THR A 35 -5.00 15.30 -5.53
N ARG A 36 -4.74 15.51 -4.24
CA ARG A 36 -4.44 14.38 -3.34
C ARG A 36 -5.67 13.49 -3.18
N GLU A 37 -6.86 14.07 -3.09
CA GLU A 37 -8.12 13.33 -2.95
C GLU A 37 -8.36 12.43 -4.18
N ASP A 38 -8.20 12.98 -5.38
CA ASP A 38 -8.38 12.24 -6.63
C ASP A 38 -7.36 11.10 -6.78
N PHE A 39 -6.10 11.37 -6.43
CA PHE A 39 -5.06 10.34 -6.44
C PHE A 39 -5.41 9.19 -5.49
N VAL A 40 -5.85 9.51 -4.26
CA VAL A 40 -6.22 8.51 -3.26
C VAL A 40 -7.46 7.73 -3.69
N LEU A 41 -8.44 8.37 -4.33
CA LEU A 41 -9.62 7.71 -4.88
C LEU A 41 -9.23 6.69 -5.95
N ARG A 42 -8.39 7.09 -6.92
CA ARG A 42 -7.88 6.17 -7.96
C ARG A 42 -7.07 5.03 -7.36
N LEU A 43 -6.22 5.32 -6.38
CA LEU A 43 -5.44 4.31 -5.67
C LEU A 43 -6.36 3.29 -4.98
N ARG A 44 -7.44 3.73 -4.33
CA ARG A 44 -8.43 2.86 -3.71
C ARG A 44 -9.17 1.99 -4.73
N LEU A 45 -9.47 2.52 -5.91
CA LEU A 45 -10.11 1.76 -6.98
C LEU A 45 -9.20 0.68 -7.58
N ILE A 46 -7.91 0.96 -7.73
CA ILE A 46 -6.94 0.02 -8.32
C ILE A 46 -6.53 -1.06 -7.30
N VAL A 47 -6.13 -0.62 -6.10
CA VAL A 47 -5.49 -1.49 -5.10
C VAL A 47 -6.52 -2.14 -4.18
N GLY A 48 -7.66 -1.48 -3.97
CA GLY A 48 -8.68 -1.89 -3.01
C GLY A 48 -8.36 -1.47 -1.57
N ASP A 49 -9.41 -1.21 -0.79
CA ASP A 49 -9.29 -0.81 0.63
C ASP A 49 -8.68 -1.90 1.51
N THR A 50 -8.96 -3.17 1.21
CA THR A 50 -8.41 -4.31 1.96
C THR A 50 -6.88 -4.30 1.91
N LEU A 51 -6.31 -4.15 0.71
CA LEU A 51 -4.86 -4.15 0.54
C LEU A 51 -4.22 -2.86 1.08
N ILE A 52 -4.91 -1.73 1.01
CA ILE A 52 -4.49 -0.48 1.67
C ILE A 52 -4.41 -0.69 3.18
N ARG A 53 -5.48 -1.20 3.82
CA ARG A 53 -5.54 -1.43 5.27
C ARG A 53 -4.44 -2.40 5.71
N ASP A 54 -4.32 -3.55 5.06
CA ASP A 54 -3.28 -4.54 5.37
C ASP A 54 -1.87 -3.95 5.28
N THR A 55 -1.63 -3.13 4.27
CA THR A 55 -0.32 -2.51 4.05
C THR A 55 -0.06 -1.41 5.07
N VAL A 56 -1.05 -0.57 5.38
CA VAL A 56 -0.97 0.46 6.42
C VAL A 56 -0.72 -0.18 7.78
N THR A 57 -1.49 -1.20 8.16
CA THR A 57 -1.30 -1.95 9.41
C THR A 57 0.10 -2.53 9.47
N ARG A 58 0.51 -3.34 8.47
CA ARG A 58 1.85 -3.96 8.46
C ARG A 58 3.00 -2.96 8.53
N LEU A 59 2.86 -1.80 7.89
CA LEU A 59 3.91 -0.78 7.89
C LEU A 59 3.88 0.05 9.18
N GLN A 60 2.72 0.32 9.77
CA GLN A 60 2.63 1.01 11.06
C GLN A 60 3.11 0.12 12.21
N CYS A 61 2.84 -1.19 12.21
CA CYS A 61 3.38 -2.10 13.22
C CYS A 61 4.92 -2.26 13.13
N LYS A 62 5.54 -1.90 11.99
CA LYS A 62 7.01 -1.91 11.81
C LYS A 62 7.70 -0.60 12.18
N ILE A 63 6.95 0.50 12.33
CA ILE A 63 7.51 1.77 12.79
C ILE A 63 7.46 1.73 14.33
N PRO A 64 8.59 1.86 15.04
CA PRO A 64 8.62 1.82 16.50
C PRO A 64 8.07 3.14 17.07
N THR A 65 6.79 3.39 16.89
CA THR A 65 6.04 4.47 17.54
C THR A 65 4.89 3.84 18.34
N LYS A 66 5.26 3.26 19.48
CA LYS A 66 4.41 2.71 20.56
C LYS A 66 3.53 1.46 20.21
N PRO A 67 3.31 0.56 21.20
CA PRO A 67 2.92 -0.82 20.94
C PRO A 67 1.40 -1.00 21.06
N SER A 68 0.74 -1.36 19.97
CA SER A 68 -0.46 -2.21 20.02
C SER A 68 -0.75 -2.71 18.61
N CYS A 69 0.06 -3.67 18.16
CA CYS A 69 -0.34 -4.56 17.08
C CYS A 69 -0.15 -5.98 17.59
N GLU A 70 -1.09 -6.47 18.39
CA GLU A 70 -1.19 -7.90 18.66
C GLU A 70 -1.82 -8.56 17.43
N LEU A 71 -0.99 -8.97 16.47
CA LEU A 71 -1.42 -9.88 15.42
C LEU A 71 -1.03 -11.29 15.85
N LYS A 72 -2.02 -12.11 16.16
CA LYS A 72 -1.83 -13.54 16.42
C LYS A 72 -1.30 -14.20 15.15
N ASP A 73 -0.16 -14.85 15.28
CA ASP A 73 0.42 -15.72 14.26
C ASP A 73 -0.56 -16.82 13.85
N SER A 74 -0.91 -16.87 12.57
CA SER A 74 -1.40 -18.10 11.94
C SER A 74 -0.32 -18.62 11.02
N ASN A 75 0.56 -19.39 11.64
CA ASN A 75 1.38 -20.49 11.12
C ASN A 75 0.92 -21.04 9.75
N VAL A 76 1.80 -21.02 8.76
CA VAL A 76 1.78 -22.02 7.67
C VAL A 76 3.18 -22.63 7.58
N LYS A 77 3.31 -23.76 8.29
CA LYS A 77 4.36 -24.76 8.15
C LYS A 77 4.26 -25.34 6.73
N MET A 78 5.32 -25.21 5.93
CA MET A 78 5.48 -25.99 4.70
C MET A 78 6.62 -26.98 4.95
N GLU A 79 6.26 -28.24 5.23
CA GLU A 79 7.16 -29.38 5.20
C GLU A 79 7.25 -29.90 3.77
N GLY A 80 8.47 -30.23 3.35
CA GLY A 80 8.80 -30.98 2.15
C GLY A 80 10.19 -31.57 2.33
#